data_AF-A0A948B0A4-F1
#
_entry.id   AF-A0A948B0A4-F1
#
_cell.length_a   1.000
_cell.length_b   1.000
_cell.length_c   1.000
_cell.angle_alpha   90.00
_cell.angle_beta   90.00
_cell.angle_gamma   90.00
#
_symmetry.space_group_name_H-M   'P 1'
#
loop_
_entity.id
_entity.type
_entity.pdbx_description
1 polymer ?
#
loop_
_entity_poly.entity_id
_entity_poly.type
_entity_poly.pdbx_seq_one_letter_code
_entity_poly.pdbx_strand_id
1 'polypeptide(L)'
;MNLIPIQRALAAVMILTGGVPLAAPAAEEAREEFRRLERDIPSLYLLNGLFLSPAQNGQLAGLLEQTERVEQDVANRVESLARRYGDADTLLRFTPNPGQPGKPPRPPAGLQDARRLREDRDRRIRDLAQDAYELLTPAQVEIIESFTPCFIPPGDFRNPVRVGQAESHLGIGEPILRRLREVPESRLDEASRRAVEILTPYVLQKRHVQFSEEAEAGVRQEIETALAAELPRIRSLSDVDLELEKEDILCRLVPVATKDGSTDEQLKKIGAFVLNAGCLDVVRERGGTPARAVPPRLMTATDPRDVHESSQRLRAMRLLAGLDLTSAQAARLLPVARAALEARREVEQHADDVKGKALTDYRQLRRELADGNPTRETETACNHWHQAVKAIYEQDLVSALRPYEDQVDPLLSAGQSAMLAASANPPSPGSVPPPPARRQHMLAIRVLDRARQMTNTKFKQDGPDLADRFVRECVGENDDLGVDIPTESDRVFDVMEKTRQLGASAYRQQKRSLVTDMSPRRSAPRETAYGAKYDRGEPLPILGPGAELLFTEAGAELIAALAKQKP
;
A
#
# COMPACT_ATOMS: atom_id res chain seq x y z
N MET A 1 47.81 24.94 30.09
CA MET A 1 47.69 24.27 28.77
C MET A 1 46.21 24.23 28.43
N ASN A 2 45.76 25.25 27.70
CA ASN A 2 44.37 25.43 27.26
C ASN A 2 44.34 25.25 25.75
N LEU A 3 43.66 24.21 25.27
CA LEU A 3 43.28 24.07 23.87
C LEU A 3 41.86 23.52 23.81
N ILE A 4 41.14 23.93 22.76
CA ILE A 4 39.73 23.69 22.40
C ILE A 4 38.78 24.81 22.88
N PRO A 5 38.64 25.86 22.06
CA PRO A 5 37.32 26.14 21.50
C PRO A 5 37.43 26.60 20.03
N ILE A 6 37.41 25.66 19.07
CA ILE A 6 37.30 26.00 17.63
C ILE A 6 36.08 25.33 16.96
N GLN A 7 35.53 24.25 17.53
CA GLN A 7 34.36 23.58 16.93
C GLN A 7 32.99 24.25 17.19
N ARG A 8 32.90 25.23 18.10
CA ARG A 8 31.63 25.97 18.34
C ARG A 8 31.49 27.27 17.55
N ALA A 9 32.54 27.75 16.88
CA ALA A 9 32.48 28.96 16.07
C ALA A 9 31.94 28.72 14.64
N LEU A 10 32.02 27.48 14.13
CA LEU A 10 31.55 27.14 12.79
C LEU A 10 30.02 26.96 12.71
N ALA A 11 29.36 26.61 13.81
CA ALA A 11 27.90 26.53 13.87
C ALA A 11 27.21 27.90 14.00
N ALA A 12 27.91 28.92 14.52
CA ALA A 12 27.35 30.26 14.72
C ALA A 12 27.49 31.19 13.49
N VAL A 13 28.39 30.88 12.55
CA VAL A 13 28.57 31.69 11.32
C VAL A 13 27.58 31.28 10.21
N MET A 14 27.05 30.06 10.23
CA MET A 14 26.01 29.60 9.28
C MET A 14 24.61 30.19 9.55
N ILE A 15 24.40 30.86 10.69
CA ILE A 15 23.11 31.51 11.02
C ILE A 15 23.05 32.96 10.50
N LEU A 16 24.17 33.56 10.08
CA LEU A 16 24.23 34.98 9.68
C LEU A 16 24.27 35.23 8.16
N THR A 17 24.49 34.20 7.35
CA THR A 17 24.24 34.27 5.91
C THR A 17 22.87 33.65 5.65
N GLY A 18 21.82 34.47 5.59
CA GLY A 18 20.46 34.09 5.21
C GLY A 18 20.35 33.61 3.77
N GLY A 19 21.15 32.60 3.40
CA GLY A 19 21.02 31.86 2.16
C GLY A 19 19.77 31.01 2.27
N VAL A 20 18.67 31.52 1.73
CA VAL A 20 17.53 30.69 1.36
C VAL A 20 18.09 29.54 0.52
N PRO A 21 17.87 28.26 0.88
CA PRO A 21 18.41 27.14 0.14
C PRO A 21 17.79 27.14 -1.27
N LEU A 22 18.55 27.62 -2.25
CA LEU A 22 18.23 27.56 -3.68
C LEU A 22 18.15 26.11 -4.22
N ALA A 23 18.35 25.10 -3.37
CA ALA A 23 18.36 23.69 -3.73
C ALA A 23 16.97 23.02 -3.80
N ALA A 24 15.92 23.65 -3.26
CA ALA A 24 14.57 23.07 -3.23
C ALA A 24 13.97 22.71 -4.61
N PRO A 25 14.00 23.57 -5.65
CA PRO A 25 13.34 23.26 -6.93
C PRO A 25 14.01 22.08 -7.67
N ALA A 26 15.34 21.97 -7.60
CA ALA A 26 16.08 20.90 -8.28
C ALA A 26 15.79 19.51 -7.69
N ALA A 27 15.66 19.41 -6.36
CA ALA A 27 15.29 18.16 -5.69
C ALA A 27 13.86 17.75 -6.03
N GLU A 28 12.96 18.72 -6.18
CA GLU A 28 11.57 18.49 -6.56
C GLU A 28 11.41 17.98 -7.99
N GLU A 29 12.10 18.62 -8.95
CA GLU A 29 12.16 18.15 -10.34
C GLU A 29 12.72 16.73 -10.43
N ALA A 30 13.77 16.44 -9.66
CA ALA A 30 14.36 15.11 -9.56
C ALA A 30 13.37 14.05 -9.06
N ARG A 31 12.57 14.37 -8.02
CA ARG A 31 11.52 13.48 -7.49
C ARG A 31 10.46 13.17 -8.54
N GLU A 32 9.98 14.19 -9.25
CA GLU A 32 8.92 14.01 -10.24
C GLU A 32 9.41 13.22 -11.46
N GLU A 33 10.63 13.48 -11.90
CA GLU A 33 11.25 12.69 -12.97
C GLU A 33 11.45 11.24 -12.56
N PHE A 34 11.87 10.98 -11.32
CA PHE A 34 11.99 9.61 -10.80
C PHE A 34 10.65 8.88 -10.83
N ARG A 35 9.56 9.50 -10.34
CA ARG A 35 8.20 8.93 -10.39
C ARG A 35 7.72 8.67 -11.82
N ARG A 36 8.10 9.52 -12.77
CA ARG A 36 7.84 9.27 -14.18
C ARG A 36 8.58 8.03 -14.66
N LEU A 37 9.87 7.91 -14.37
CA LEU A 37 10.69 6.76 -14.74
C LEU A 37 10.15 5.46 -14.12
N GLU A 38 9.69 5.48 -12.87
CA GLU A 38 9.02 4.34 -12.20
C GLU A 38 7.79 3.81 -12.94
N ARG A 39 7.05 4.69 -13.63
CA ARG A 39 5.90 4.30 -14.46
C ARG A 39 6.33 3.87 -15.86
N ASP A 40 7.25 4.62 -16.47
CA ASP A 40 7.68 4.43 -17.85
C ASP A 40 8.44 3.11 -18.04
N ILE A 41 9.39 2.78 -17.15
CA ILE A 41 10.30 1.65 -17.35
C ILE A 41 9.56 0.30 -17.43
N PRO A 42 8.67 -0.09 -16.49
CA PRO A 42 7.90 -1.32 -16.61
C PRO A 42 7.03 -1.37 -17.88
N SER A 43 6.46 -0.23 -18.25
CA SER A 43 5.64 -0.09 -19.45
C SER A 43 6.46 -0.33 -20.72
N LEU A 44 7.67 0.23 -20.79
CA LEU A 44 8.59 0.03 -21.92
C LEU A 44 9.08 -1.42 -22.03
N TYR A 45 9.36 -2.08 -20.90
CA TYR A 45 9.67 -3.52 -20.91
C TYR A 45 8.54 -4.35 -21.54
N LEU A 46 7.29 -4.09 -21.13
CA LEU A 46 6.13 -4.77 -21.72
C LEU A 46 6.01 -4.47 -23.21
N LEU A 47 6.04 -3.18 -23.59
CA LEU A 47 5.91 -2.76 -24.99
C LEU A 47 6.99 -3.36 -25.89
N ASN A 48 8.22 -3.53 -25.38
CA ASN A 48 9.31 -4.16 -26.13
C ASN A 48 9.04 -5.62 -26.45
N GLY A 49 8.47 -6.37 -25.50
CA GLY A 49 8.16 -7.77 -25.75
C GLY A 49 6.82 -8.03 -26.43
N LEU A 50 5.96 -7.03 -26.61
CA LEU A 50 4.77 -7.16 -27.45
C LEU A 50 5.11 -7.16 -28.95
N PHE A 51 6.31 -6.72 -29.36
CA PHE A 51 6.72 -6.66 -30.77
C PHE A 51 5.65 -6.04 -31.69
N LEU A 52 5.09 -4.91 -31.27
CA LEU A 52 4.00 -4.24 -31.99
C LEU A 52 4.43 -3.82 -33.41
N SER A 53 3.59 -4.08 -34.40
CA SER A 53 3.81 -3.58 -35.76
C SER A 53 3.75 -2.04 -35.81
N PRO A 54 4.33 -1.37 -36.84
CA PRO A 54 4.21 0.08 -36.99
C PRO A 54 2.75 0.57 -37.02
N ALA A 55 1.85 -0.21 -37.65
CA ALA A 55 0.42 0.09 -37.67
C ALA A 55 -0.22 0.00 -36.28
N GLN A 56 0.09 -1.05 -35.51
CA GLN A 56 -0.37 -1.18 -34.13
C GLN A 56 0.17 -0.04 -33.25
N ASN A 57 1.44 0.34 -33.38
CA ASN A 57 2.01 1.48 -32.67
C ASN A 57 1.29 2.79 -33.03
N GLY A 58 0.96 3.01 -34.30
CA GLY A 58 0.19 4.19 -34.73
C GLY A 58 -1.21 4.25 -34.09
N GLN A 59 -1.92 3.13 -34.03
CA GLN A 59 -3.23 3.04 -33.37
C GLN A 59 -3.13 3.20 -31.84
N LEU A 60 -2.14 2.54 -31.22
CA LEU A 60 -1.88 2.64 -29.78
C LEU A 60 -1.51 4.06 -29.35
N ALA A 61 -0.75 4.81 -30.17
CA ALA A 61 -0.45 6.21 -29.91
C ALA A 61 -1.74 7.06 -29.77
N GLY A 62 -2.75 6.78 -30.62
CA GLY A 62 -4.06 7.43 -30.53
C GLY A 62 -4.81 7.11 -29.24
N LEU A 63 -4.69 5.87 -28.73
CA LEU A 63 -5.27 5.48 -27.43
C LEU A 63 -4.53 6.13 -26.26
N LEU A 64 -3.19 6.20 -26.32
CA LEU A 64 -2.36 6.86 -25.31
C LEU A 64 -2.65 8.36 -25.17
N GLU A 65 -2.90 9.06 -26.28
CA GLU A 65 -3.37 10.45 -26.25
C GLU A 65 -4.73 10.60 -25.56
N GLN A 66 -5.64 9.64 -25.74
CA GLN A 66 -6.93 9.65 -25.08
C GLN A 66 -6.78 9.39 -23.59
N THR A 67 -5.93 8.43 -23.20
CA THR A 67 -5.58 8.19 -21.79
C THR A 67 -5.02 9.46 -21.14
N GLU A 68 -4.09 10.17 -21.79
CA GLU A 68 -3.57 11.43 -21.28
C GLU A 68 -4.69 12.46 -21.02
N ARG A 69 -5.67 12.58 -21.93
CA ARG A 69 -6.82 13.48 -21.74
C ARG A 69 -7.71 13.05 -20.58
N VAL A 70 -7.92 11.74 -20.38
CA VAL A 70 -8.68 11.20 -19.24
C VAL A 70 -7.99 11.55 -17.94
N GLU A 71 -6.68 11.30 -17.83
CA GLU A 71 -5.90 11.62 -16.64
C GLU A 71 -5.91 13.12 -16.35
N GLN A 72 -5.80 13.95 -17.39
CA GLN A 72 -5.81 15.39 -17.23
C GLN A 72 -7.13 15.94 -16.69
N ASP A 73 -8.25 15.47 -17.25
CA ASP A 73 -9.59 15.84 -16.80
C ASP A 73 -9.81 15.45 -15.33
N VAL A 74 -9.39 14.24 -14.96
CA VAL A 74 -9.49 13.74 -13.58
C VAL A 74 -8.61 14.55 -12.63
N ALA A 75 -7.36 14.84 -13.00
CA ALA A 75 -6.44 15.68 -12.24
C ALA A 75 -7.06 17.05 -11.92
N ASN A 76 -7.56 17.74 -12.94
CA ASN A 76 -8.20 19.06 -12.80
C ASN A 76 -9.43 18.99 -11.86
N ARG A 77 -10.21 17.91 -11.94
CA ARG A 77 -11.41 17.74 -11.09
C ARG A 77 -11.05 17.39 -9.64
N VAL A 78 -10.03 16.57 -9.42
CA VAL A 78 -9.51 16.26 -8.07
C VAL A 78 -8.97 17.52 -7.40
N GLU A 79 -8.19 18.32 -8.13
CA GLU A 79 -7.67 19.58 -7.61
C GLU A 79 -8.81 20.56 -7.28
N SER A 80 -9.81 20.68 -8.16
CA SER A 80 -11.02 21.47 -7.88
C SER A 80 -11.76 20.99 -6.62
N LEU A 81 -11.79 19.68 -6.35
CA LEU A 81 -12.38 19.14 -5.12
C LEU A 81 -11.51 19.45 -3.90
N ALA A 82 -10.19 19.31 -3.99
CA ALA A 82 -9.31 19.62 -2.87
C ALA A 82 -9.28 21.11 -2.55
N ARG A 83 -9.33 22.00 -3.54
CA ARG A 83 -9.51 23.44 -3.29
C ARG A 83 -10.84 23.76 -2.61
N ARG A 84 -11.91 23.00 -2.93
CA ARG A 84 -13.24 23.20 -2.33
C ARG A 84 -13.43 22.56 -0.96
N TYR A 85 -12.77 21.44 -0.70
CA TYR A 85 -13.05 20.60 0.47
C TYR A 85 -11.84 20.23 1.31
N GLY A 86 -10.62 20.49 0.84
CA GLY A 86 -9.40 20.12 1.52
C GLY A 86 -9.02 21.05 2.67
N ASP A 87 -9.68 22.21 2.83
CA ASP A 87 -9.32 23.14 3.88
C ASP A 87 -9.75 22.67 5.28
N ALA A 88 -9.05 23.20 6.29
CA ALA A 88 -9.33 22.92 7.69
C ALA A 88 -10.76 23.31 8.08
N ASP A 89 -11.26 24.45 7.59
CA ASP A 89 -12.59 24.97 7.91
C ASP A 89 -13.69 23.99 7.49
N THR A 90 -13.50 23.32 6.36
CA THR A 90 -14.38 22.28 5.86
C THR A 90 -14.41 21.09 6.81
N LEU A 91 -13.24 20.60 7.25
CA LEU A 91 -13.17 19.55 8.27
C LEU A 91 -13.91 19.96 9.56
N LEU A 92 -13.73 21.20 10.02
CA LEU A 92 -14.38 21.71 11.23
C LEU A 92 -15.91 21.78 11.11
N ARG A 93 -16.46 21.98 9.91
CA ARG A 93 -17.92 21.90 9.65
C ARG A 93 -18.45 20.47 9.70
N PHE A 94 -17.58 19.49 9.49
CA PHE A 94 -17.93 18.07 9.50
C PHE A 94 -17.60 17.37 10.81
N THR A 95 -16.85 17.98 11.70
CA THR A 95 -16.76 17.50 13.07
C THR A 95 -17.98 17.98 13.86
N PRO A 96 -18.74 17.08 14.50
CA PRO A 96 -19.91 17.48 15.26
C PRO A 96 -19.50 18.45 16.38
N ASN A 97 -20.17 19.61 16.42
CA ASN A 97 -19.97 20.60 17.49
C ASN A 97 -20.07 19.91 18.86
N PRO A 98 -19.09 20.11 19.75
CA PRO A 98 -19.15 19.57 21.10
C PRO A 98 -20.42 20.07 21.79
N GLY A 99 -21.38 19.16 22.00
CA GLY A 99 -22.62 19.43 22.74
C GLY A 99 -23.93 19.22 21.97
N GLN A 100 -23.92 19.03 20.64
CA GLN A 100 -25.14 18.65 19.91
C GLN A 100 -25.16 17.14 19.61
N PRO A 101 -26.09 16.36 20.21
CA PRO A 101 -26.35 14.97 19.81
C PRO A 101 -27.08 14.96 18.46
N GLY A 102 -26.40 15.41 17.40
CA GLY A 102 -26.88 15.37 16.02
C GLY A 102 -26.45 14.07 15.32
N LYS A 103 -27.15 13.71 14.24
CA LYS A 103 -26.64 12.71 13.28
C LYS A 103 -25.24 13.17 12.85
N PRO A 104 -24.23 12.28 12.75
CA PRO A 104 -22.94 12.66 12.17
C PRO A 104 -23.23 13.31 10.81
N PRO A 105 -22.65 14.47 10.52
CA PRO A 105 -22.86 15.09 9.23
C PRO A 105 -22.46 14.06 8.18
N ARG A 106 -23.34 13.81 7.21
CA ARG A 106 -22.98 12.98 6.07
C ARG A 106 -21.69 13.57 5.49
N PRO A 107 -20.69 12.75 5.13
CA PRO A 107 -19.51 13.26 4.45
C PRO A 107 -19.98 14.14 3.28
N PRO A 108 -19.32 15.28 3.03
CA PRO A 108 -19.71 16.18 1.95
C PRO A 108 -19.95 15.39 0.67
N ALA A 109 -20.96 15.80 -0.11
CA ALA A 109 -21.17 15.23 -1.44
C ALA A 109 -19.85 15.20 -2.25
N GLY A 110 -18.99 16.20 -2.06
CA GLY A 110 -17.63 16.27 -2.63
C GLY A 110 -16.70 15.09 -2.34
N LEU A 111 -16.79 14.44 -1.17
CA LEU A 111 -16.00 13.22 -0.90
C LEU A 111 -16.54 12.02 -1.68
N GLN A 112 -17.86 11.96 -1.92
CA GLN A 112 -18.44 10.97 -2.82
C GLN A 112 -18.04 11.28 -4.27
N ASP A 113 -17.87 12.55 -4.62
CA ASP A 113 -17.41 12.97 -5.93
C ASP A 113 -15.97 12.50 -6.21
N ALA A 114 -15.05 12.55 -5.23
CA ALA A 114 -13.69 12.02 -5.43
C ALA A 114 -13.67 10.52 -5.73
N ARG A 115 -14.51 9.73 -5.05
CA ARG A 115 -14.68 8.30 -5.34
C ARG A 115 -15.29 8.09 -6.73
N ARG A 116 -16.34 8.85 -7.07
CA ARG A 116 -16.99 8.80 -8.40
C ARG A 116 -16.03 9.18 -9.53
N LEU A 117 -15.15 10.16 -9.31
CA LEU A 117 -14.12 10.54 -10.28
C LEU A 117 -13.14 9.41 -10.52
N ARG A 118 -12.72 8.69 -9.47
CA ARG A 118 -11.88 7.49 -9.63
C ARG A 118 -12.61 6.38 -10.38
N GLU A 119 -13.86 6.10 -10.03
CA GLU A 119 -14.69 5.10 -10.71
C GLU A 119 -14.96 5.49 -12.19
N ASP A 120 -15.12 6.78 -12.49
CA ASP A 120 -15.24 7.31 -13.85
C ASP A 120 -13.93 7.17 -14.63
N ARG A 121 -12.80 7.54 -14.03
CA ARG A 121 -11.46 7.34 -14.59
C ARG A 121 -11.21 5.86 -14.91
N ASP A 122 -11.38 4.99 -13.92
CA ASP A 122 -11.11 3.56 -14.07
C ASP A 122 -12.00 2.93 -15.15
N ARG A 123 -13.26 3.38 -15.27
CA ARG A 123 -14.15 2.96 -16.38
C ARG A 123 -13.64 3.42 -17.74
N ARG A 124 -13.31 4.70 -17.89
CA ARG A 124 -12.82 5.27 -19.16
C ARG A 124 -11.50 4.63 -19.59
N ILE A 125 -10.59 4.39 -18.65
CA ILE A 125 -9.33 3.67 -18.90
C ILE A 125 -9.61 2.22 -19.28
N ARG A 126 -10.59 1.56 -18.64
CA ARG A 126 -10.98 0.20 -19.00
C ARG A 126 -11.57 0.13 -20.41
N ASP A 127 -12.39 1.10 -20.81
CA ASP A 127 -12.94 1.18 -22.17
C ASP A 127 -11.80 1.32 -23.19
N LEU A 128 -10.83 2.22 -22.96
CA LEU A 128 -9.63 2.34 -23.79
C LEU A 128 -8.77 1.06 -23.77
N ALA A 129 -8.71 0.37 -22.64
CA ALA A 129 -8.00 -0.90 -22.53
C ALA A 129 -8.68 -2.00 -23.34
N GLN A 130 -10.01 -1.96 -23.48
CA GLN A 130 -10.75 -2.87 -24.35
C GLN A 130 -10.41 -2.60 -25.83
N ASP A 131 -10.35 -1.34 -26.24
CA ASP A 131 -9.91 -0.97 -27.59
C ASP A 131 -8.48 -1.43 -27.88
N ALA A 132 -7.58 -1.29 -26.90
CA ALA A 132 -6.21 -1.78 -27.00
C ALA A 132 -6.14 -3.32 -26.97
N TYR A 133 -7.03 -4.00 -26.25
CA TYR A 133 -7.11 -5.47 -26.25
C TYR A 133 -7.46 -6.00 -27.64
N GLU A 134 -8.44 -5.37 -28.30
CA GLU A 134 -8.88 -5.74 -29.66
C GLU A 134 -7.82 -5.45 -30.74
N LEU A 135 -6.87 -4.56 -30.45
CA LEU A 135 -5.72 -4.27 -31.29
C LEU A 135 -4.64 -5.36 -31.25
N LEU A 136 -4.58 -6.14 -30.18
CA LEU A 136 -3.51 -7.10 -29.91
C LEU A 136 -3.83 -8.48 -30.48
N THR A 137 -2.79 -9.21 -30.86
CA THR A 137 -2.93 -10.62 -31.23
C THR A 137 -3.15 -11.50 -29.99
N PRO A 138 -3.73 -12.70 -30.12
CA PRO A 138 -3.87 -13.62 -28.99
C PRO A 138 -2.54 -13.91 -28.28
N ALA A 139 -1.46 -14.07 -29.03
CA ALA A 139 -0.12 -14.26 -28.47
C ALA A 139 0.32 -13.04 -27.64
N GLN A 140 0.12 -11.81 -28.14
CA GLN A 140 0.42 -10.58 -27.40
C GLN A 140 -0.40 -10.46 -26.10
N VAL A 141 -1.65 -10.93 -26.10
CA VAL A 141 -2.50 -10.95 -24.90
C VAL A 141 -1.95 -11.91 -23.84
N GLU A 142 -1.44 -13.08 -24.25
CA GLU A 142 -0.78 -14.05 -23.36
C GLU A 142 0.48 -13.46 -22.68
N ILE A 143 1.22 -12.63 -23.42
CA ILE A 143 2.34 -11.85 -22.85
C ILE A 143 1.89 -10.94 -21.72
N ILE A 144 0.78 -10.23 -21.92
CA ILE A 144 0.23 -9.31 -20.93
C ILE A 144 -0.26 -10.08 -19.71
N GLU A 145 -0.90 -11.21 -19.93
CA GLU A 145 -1.39 -12.08 -18.86
C GLU A 145 -0.26 -12.56 -17.95
N SER A 146 0.86 -12.99 -18.53
CA SER A 146 2.05 -13.43 -17.79
C SER A 146 2.92 -12.28 -17.26
N PHE A 147 2.71 -11.04 -17.73
CA PHE A 147 3.53 -9.88 -17.34
C PHE A 147 3.43 -9.57 -15.84
N THR A 148 4.59 -9.54 -15.17
CA THR A 148 4.73 -9.07 -13.78
C THR A 148 5.45 -7.72 -13.78
N PRO A 149 4.78 -6.64 -13.39
CA PRO A 149 5.38 -5.31 -13.40
C PRO A 149 6.47 -5.23 -12.34
N CYS A 150 7.70 -5.10 -12.79
CA CYS A 150 8.87 -4.93 -11.95
C CYS A 150 9.64 -3.72 -12.47
N PHE A 151 10.12 -2.90 -11.54
CA PHE A 151 10.92 -1.73 -11.93
C PHE A 151 12.24 -2.15 -12.54
N ILE A 152 12.88 -3.17 -11.93
CA ILE A 152 14.02 -3.89 -12.52
C ILE A 152 13.75 -5.40 -12.46
N PRO A 153 13.45 -6.04 -13.60
CA PRO A 153 13.21 -7.47 -13.67
C PRO A 153 14.43 -8.34 -13.29
N PRO A 154 14.23 -9.51 -12.66
CA PRO A 154 15.32 -10.38 -12.21
C PRO A 154 15.92 -11.21 -13.37
N GLY A 155 16.91 -10.69 -14.11
CA GLY A 155 17.72 -11.44 -15.10
C GLY A 155 17.99 -10.69 -16.42
N ASP A 156 18.69 -11.33 -17.37
CA ASP A 156 19.16 -10.71 -18.64
C ASP A 156 18.03 -10.64 -19.70
N PHE A 157 17.71 -9.43 -20.18
CA PHE A 157 16.66 -9.16 -21.19
C PHE A 157 17.04 -9.46 -22.63
N ARG A 158 18.31 -9.72 -22.90
CA ARG A 158 18.75 -10.09 -24.26
C ARG A 158 18.21 -11.44 -24.70
N ASN A 159 17.57 -12.18 -23.79
CA ASN A 159 16.87 -13.42 -24.11
C ASN A 159 15.35 -13.14 -24.21
N PRO A 160 14.79 -12.95 -25.42
CA PRO A 160 13.37 -12.60 -25.65
C PRO A 160 12.38 -13.68 -25.18
N VAL A 161 12.89 -14.85 -24.78
CA VAL A 161 12.17 -15.95 -24.11
C VAL A 161 11.36 -15.49 -22.88
N ARG A 162 11.60 -14.29 -22.33
CA ARG A 162 10.98 -13.85 -21.06
C ARG A 162 9.77 -12.94 -21.16
N VAL A 163 9.54 -12.27 -22.29
CA VAL A 163 8.35 -11.43 -22.44
C VAL A 163 7.42 -12.18 -23.38
N GLY A 164 6.58 -13.03 -22.81
CA GLY A 164 5.56 -13.73 -23.58
C GLY A 164 5.73 -15.22 -23.79
N GLN A 165 6.72 -15.86 -23.16
CA GLN A 165 6.68 -17.31 -23.01
C GLN A 165 6.25 -17.62 -21.58
N ALA A 166 5.37 -18.60 -21.46
CA ALA A 166 4.91 -19.15 -20.18
C ALA A 166 6.11 -19.33 -19.23
N GLU A 167 5.88 -19.16 -17.92
CA GLU A 167 6.93 -19.29 -16.92
C GLU A 167 7.74 -20.57 -17.15
N SER A 168 8.99 -20.46 -17.67
CA SER A 168 9.72 -21.67 -18.01
C SER A 168 10.09 -22.41 -16.71
N HIS A 169 9.44 -23.56 -16.52
CA HIS A 169 9.74 -24.48 -15.41
C HIS A 169 11.13 -25.12 -15.57
N LEU A 170 11.84 -24.82 -16.67
CA LEU A 170 13.14 -25.36 -17.05
C LEU A 170 14.20 -25.20 -15.96
N GLY A 171 14.23 -24.08 -15.25
CA GLY A 171 15.26 -23.81 -14.23
C GLY A 171 15.32 -24.85 -13.11
N ILE A 172 14.15 -25.30 -12.64
CA ILE A 172 14.03 -26.35 -11.61
C ILE A 172 13.80 -27.74 -12.21
N GLY A 173 13.10 -27.79 -13.35
CA GLY A 173 12.63 -29.00 -13.97
C GLY A 173 13.65 -29.73 -14.84
N GLU A 174 14.52 -29.01 -15.55
CA GLU A 174 15.51 -29.64 -16.43
C GLU A 174 16.48 -30.58 -15.67
N PRO A 175 17.06 -30.19 -14.52
CA PRO A 175 17.88 -31.11 -13.73
C PRO A 175 17.12 -32.35 -13.26
N ILE A 176 15.82 -32.20 -12.96
CA ILE A 176 14.94 -33.30 -12.54
C ILE A 176 14.71 -34.27 -13.69
N LEU A 177 14.34 -33.77 -14.88
CA LEU A 177 14.12 -34.60 -16.07
C LEU A 177 15.38 -35.40 -16.44
N ARG A 178 16.54 -34.72 -16.47
CA ARG A 178 17.83 -35.38 -16.74
C ARG A 178 18.12 -36.46 -15.71
N ARG A 179 17.89 -36.17 -14.42
CA ARG A 179 18.13 -37.14 -13.34
C ARG A 179 17.22 -38.36 -13.40
N LEU A 180 15.93 -38.17 -13.67
CA LEU A 180 14.95 -39.27 -13.81
C LEU A 180 15.27 -40.20 -14.98
N ARG A 181 15.90 -39.66 -16.02
CA ARG A 181 16.35 -40.44 -17.18
C ARG A 181 17.63 -41.23 -16.93
N GLU A 182 18.63 -40.60 -16.31
CA GLU A 182 19.95 -41.22 -16.10
C GLU A 182 19.98 -42.24 -14.96
N VAL A 183 19.06 -42.15 -14.00
CA VAL A 183 19.08 -43.01 -12.82
C VAL A 183 18.79 -44.48 -13.19
N PRO A 184 19.52 -45.47 -12.61
CA PRO A 184 19.21 -46.87 -12.75
C PRO A 184 17.82 -47.22 -12.20
N GLU A 185 17.20 -48.26 -12.75
CA GLU A 185 15.84 -48.69 -12.40
C GLU A 185 15.65 -48.93 -10.89
N SER A 186 16.67 -49.50 -10.23
CA SER A 186 16.65 -49.77 -8.79
C SER A 186 16.56 -48.54 -7.89
N ARG A 187 16.76 -47.32 -8.43
CA ARG A 187 16.69 -46.06 -7.68
C ARG A 187 15.66 -45.10 -8.27
N LEU A 188 14.83 -45.55 -9.21
CA LEU A 188 13.85 -44.72 -9.90
C LEU A 188 12.77 -44.20 -8.95
N ASP A 189 12.30 -45.03 -8.01
CA ASP A 189 11.33 -44.65 -6.98
C ASP A 189 11.88 -43.60 -6.01
N GLU A 190 13.18 -43.67 -5.71
CA GLU A 190 13.86 -42.68 -4.87
C GLU A 190 13.99 -41.34 -5.63
N ALA A 191 14.38 -41.38 -6.90
CA ALA A 191 14.48 -40.18 -7.74
C ALA A 191 13.12 -39.50 -7.95
N SER A 192 12.06 -40.29 -8.17
CA SER A 192 10.70 -39.79 -8.36
C SER A 192 10.15 -39.11 -7.10
N ARG A 193 10.36 -39.69 -5.91
CA ARG A 193 9.97 -39.04 -4.65
C ARG A 193 10.70 -37.72 -4.43
N ARG A 194 12.00 -37.66 -4.71
CA ARG A 194 12.76 -36.40 -4.61
C ARG A 194 12.28 -35.35 -5.61
N ALA A 195 11.95 -35.76 -6.84
CA ALA A 195 11.38 -34.86 -7.84
C ALA A 195 10.09 -34.22 -7.32
N VAL A 196 9.19 -35.03 -6.76
CA VAL A 196 7.94 -34.57 -6.13
C VAL A 196 8.22 -33.61 -4.96
N GLU A 197 9.15 -33.96 -4.07
CA GLU A 197 9.52 -33.11 -2.92
C GLU A 197 10.08 -31.75 -3.35
N ILE A 198 10.81 -31.69 -4.46
CA ILE A 198 11.36 -30.43 -5.00
C ILE A 198 10.27 -29.62 -5.72
N LEU A 199 9.40 -30.28 -6.50
CA LEU A 199 8.37 -29.62 -7.29
C LEU A 199 7.17 -29.14 -6.46
N THR A 200 6.84 -29.82 -5.35
CA THR A 200 5.70 -29.46 -4.49
C THR A 200 5.77 -28.02 -3.96
N PRO A 201 6.85 -27.58 -3.28
CA PRO A 201 6.94 -26.20 -2.79
C PRO A 201 6.98 -25.19 -3.93
N TYR A 202 7.57 -25.56 -5.08
CA TYR A 202 7.57 -24.73 -6.28
C TYR A 202 6.16 -24.50 -6.81
N VAL A 203 5.35 -25.56 -6.96
CA VAL A 203 3.95 -25.47 -7.43
C VAL A 203 3.09 -24.69 -6.43
N LEU A 204 3.24 -24.92 -5.12
CA LEU A 204 2.52 -24.17 -4.09
C LEU A 204 2.82 -22.67 -4.17
N GLN A 205 4.11 -22.32 -4.33
CA GLN A 205 4.55 -20.94 -4.51
C GLN A 205 3.94 -20.32 -5.79
N LYS A 206 3.95 -21.05 -6.90
CA LYS A 206 3.43 -20.59 -8.19
C LYS A 206 1.91 -20.46 -8.23
N ARG A 207 1.18 -21.36 -7.56
CA ARG A 207 -0.28 -21.25 -7.42
C ARG A 207 -0.68 -20.13 -6.44
N HIS A 208 0.26 -19.52 -5.72
CA HIS A 208 -0.01 -18.53 -4.67
C HIS A 208 -1.01 -19.03 -3.61
N VAL A 209 -0.99 -20.34 -3.34
CA VAL A 209 -1.88 -20.96 -2.34
C VAL A 209 -1.26 -20.77 -0.96
N GLN A 210 -2.08 -20.40 0.03
CA GLN A 210 -1.61 -20.38 1.42
C GLN A 210 -1.16 -21.78 1.82
N PHE A 211 0.02 -21.86 2.42
CA PHE A 211 0.58 -23.13 2.84
C PHE A 211 -0.34 -23.78 3.87
N SER A 212 -0.87 -24.96 3.54
CA SER A 212 -1.62 -25.84 4.44
C SER A 212 -1.25 -27.29 4.13
N GLU A 213 -1.35 -28.17 5.13
CA GLU A 213 -1.05 -29.60 4.94
C GLU A 213 -1.95 -30.22 3.86
N GLU A 214 -3.21 -29.77 3.76
CA GLU A 214 -4.17 -30.23 2.75
C GLU A 214 -3.77 -29.76 1.34
N ALA A 215 -3.37 -28.50 1.19
CA ALA A 215 -2.90 -27.96 -0.10
C ALA A 215 -1.61 -28.64 -0.56
N GLU A 216 -0.68 -28.90 0.36
CA GLU A 216 0.57 -29.61 0.06
C GLU A 216 0.30 -31.05 -0.37
N ALA A 217 -0.52 -31.80 0.37
CA ALA A 217 -0.88 -33.17 0.03
C ALA A 217 -1.57 -33.28 -1.34
N GLY A 218 -2.48 -32.33 -1.64
CA GLY A 218 -3.15 -32.27 -2.94
C GLY A 218 -2.17 -32.03 -4.09
N VAL A 219 -1.32 -31.00 -3.99
CA VAL A 219 -0.28 -30.70 -4.99
C VAL A 219 0.67 -31.89 -5.17
N ARG A 220 1.08 -32.52 -4.07
CA ARG A 220 1.97 -33.69 -4.10
C ARG A 220 1.37 -34.84 -4.91
N GLN A 221 0.11 -35.17 -4.66
CA GLN A 221 -0.61 -36.24 -5.35
C GLN A 221 -0.76 -35.95 -6.86
N GLU A 222 -1.02 -34.70 -7.23
CA GLU A 222 -1.10 -34.29 -8.63
C GLU A 222 0.25 -34.47 -9.36
N ILE A 223 1.35 -34.01 -8.74
CA ILE A 223 2.70 -34.17 -9.31
C ILE A 223 3.07 -35.66 -9.40
N GLU A 224 2.78 -36.47 -8.38
CA GLU A 224 3.01 -37.92 -8.40
C GLU A 224 2.27 -38.59 -9.56
N THR A 225 1.01 -38.20 -9.79
CA THR A 225 0.18 -38.73 -10.88
C THR A 225 0.74 -38.33 -12.25
N ALA A 226 1.06 -37.04 -12.44
CA ALA A 226 1.64 -36.55 -13.68
C ALA A 226 3.01 -37.18 -13.97
N LEU A 227 3.83 -37.32 -12.93
CA LEU A 227 5.15 -37.94 -13.03
C LEU A 227 5.05 -39.42 -13.42
N ALA A 228 4.18 -40.18 -12.79
CA ALA A 228 3.95 -41.59 -13.15
C ALA A 228 3.52 -41.75 -14.62
N ALA A 229 2.75 -40.79 -15.16
CA ALA A 229 2.30 -40.80 -16.54
C ALA A 229 3.43 -40.45 -17.54
N GLU A 230 4.26 -39.45 -17.25
CA GLU A 230 5.31 -38.97 -18.17
C GLU A 230 6.63 -39.76 -18.06
N LEU A 231 6.89 -40.45 -16.94
CA LEU A 231 8.16 -41.12 -16.69
C LEU A 231 8.59 -42.13 -17.77
N PRO A 232 7.70 -42.99 -18.32
CA PRO A 232 8.07 -43.87 -19.42
C PRO A 232 8.53 -43.10 -20.67
N ARG A 233 7.85 -41.98 -20.99
CA ARG A 233 8.18 -41.12 -22.13
C ARG A 233 9.54 -40.47 -21.92
N ILE A 234 9.76 -39.83 -20.77
CA ILE A 234 11.03 -39.17 -20.42
C ILE A 234 12.23 -40.10 -20.61
N ARG A 235 12.11 -41.38 -20.21
CA ARG A 235 13.18 -42.38 -20.31
C ARG A 235 13.39 -42.90 -21.74
N SER A 236 12.36 -42.82 -22.58
CA SER A 236 12.41 -43.31 -23.97
C SER A 236 12.93 -42.28 -24.98
N LEU A 237 12.87 -40.98 -24.66
CA LEU A 237 13.28 -39.91 -25.57
C LEU A 237 14.80 -39.90 -25.81
N SER A 238 15.20 -39.53 -27.03
CA SER A 238 16.61 -39.23 -27.31
C SER A 238 17.03 -37.93 -26.60
N ASP A 239 18.34 -37.63 -26.54
CA ASP A 239 18.80 -36.35 -25.98
C ASP A 239 18.23 -35.17 -26.78
N VAL A 240 18.18 -35.30 -28.11
CA VAL A 240 17.65 -34.27 -29.00
C VAL A 240 16.15 -34.08 -28.77
N ASP A 241 15.39 -35.17 -28.70
CA ASP A 241 13.94 -35.07 -28.52
C ASP A 241 13.57 -34.56 -27.12
N LEU A 242 14.34 -34.94 -26.10
CA LEU A 242 14.16 -34.40 -24.76
C LEU A 242 14.40 -32.89 -24.72
N GLU A 243 15.44 -32.39 -25.41
CA GLU A 243 15.69 -30.94 -25.50
C GLU A 243 14.57 -30.19 -26.22
N LEU A 244 13.88 -30.83 -27.17
CA LEU A 244 12.73 -30.26 -27.88
C LEU A 244 11.43 -30.34 -27.07
N GLU A 245 11.23 -31.39 -26.28
CA GLU A 245 9.96 -31.66 -25.57
C GLU A 245 9.99 -31.31 -24.07
N LYS A 246 11.15 -31.01 -23.47
CA LYS A 246 11.30 -30.82 -22.02
C LYS A 246 10.34 -29.80 -21.42
N GLU A 247 10.06 -28.71 -22.15
CA GLU A 247 9.16 -27.66 -21.66
C GLU A 247 7.72 -28.16 -21.58
N ASP A 248 7.24 -28.83 -22.64
CA ASP A 248 5.91 -29.42 -22.70
C ASP A 248 5.73 -30.55 -21.65
N ILE A 249 6.76 -31.36 -21.43
CA ILE A 249 6.79 -32.35 -20.34
C ILE A 249 6.67 -31.66 -18.98
N LEU A 250 7.41 -30.58 -18.74
CA LEU A 250 7.36 -29.87 -17.46
C LEU A 250 6.03 -29.17 -17.22
N CYS A 251 5.41 -28.60 -18.25
CA CYS A 251 4.06 -28.04 -18.14
C CYS A 251 3.02 -29.08 -17.71
N ARG A 252 3.21 -30.36 -18.11
CA ARG A 252 2.37 -31.47 -17.62
C ARG A 252 2.72 -31.91 -16.21
N LEU A 253 4.00 -31.93 -15.84
CA LEU A 253 4.48 -32.34 -14.51
C LEU A 253 4.19 -31.31 -13.42
N VAL A 254 4.17 -30.04 -13.79
CA VAL A 254 3.95 -28.91 -12.90
C VAL A 254 2.55 -28.40 -13.20
N PRO A 255 1.51 -28.90 -12.52
CA PRO A 255 0.14 -28.46 -12.74
C PRO A 255 -0.01 -27.07 -12.12
N VAL A 256 0.68 -26.05 -12.62
CA VAL A 256 0.21 -24.69 -12.36
C VAL A 256 -1.04 -24.59 -13.20
N ALA A 257 -2.22 -24.60 -12.58
CA ALA A 257 -3.43 -24.28 -13.31
C ALA A 257 -3.10 -22.99 -14.06
N THR A 258 -3.13 -23.03 -15.40
CA THR A 258 -3.16 -21.81 -16.18
C THR A 258 -4.36 -21.09 -15.61
N LYS A 259 -4.12 -20.03 -14.83
CA LYS A 259 -5.21 -19.15 -14.45
C LYS A 259 -5.78 -18.78 -15.81
N ASP A 260 -7.00 -19.18 -16.12
CA ASP A 260 -7.68 -18.61 -17.27
C ASP A 260 -7.68 -17.11 -16.96
N GLY A 261 -6.75 -16.37 -17.59
CA GLY A 261 -6.56 -14.97 -17.35
C GLY A 261 -7.92 -14.33 -17.54
N SER A 262 -8.50 -13.83 -16.46
CA SER A 262 -9.77 -13.14 -16.61
C SER A 262 -9.49 -11.98 -17.53
N THR A 263 -10.35 -11.78 -18.54
CA THR A 263 -10.30 -10.59 -19.39
C THR A 263 -10.22 -9.33 -18.54
N ASP A 264 -10.80 -9.32 -17.33
CA ASP A 264 -10.67 -8.23 -16.36
C ASP A 264 -9.22 -7.96 -15.90
N GLU A 265 -8.41 -8.99 -15.65
CA GLU A 265 -7.00 -8.84 -15.26
C GLU A 265 -6.15 -8.36 -16.44
N GLN A 266 -6.38 -8.91 -17.63
CA GLN A 266 -5.71 -8.48 -18.86
C GLN A 266 -6.00 -6.99 -19.13
N LEU A 267 -7.28 -6.57 -19.07
CA LEU A 267 -7.68 -5.17 -19.24
C LEU A 267 -7.06 -4.25 -18.18
N LYS A 268 -6.95 -4.69 -16.93
CA LYS A 268 -6.25 -3.94 -15.88
C LYS A 268 -4.78 -3.73 -16.21
N LYS A 269 -4.07 -4.77 -16.67
CA LYS A 269 -2.65 -4.66 -17.06
C LYS A 269 -2.46 -3.80 -18.30
N ILE A 270 -3.35 -3.91 -19.29
CA ILE A 270 -3.37 -3.02 -20.47
C ILE A 270 -3.53 -1.57 -20.02
N GLY A 271 -4.56 -1.26 -19.22
CA GLY A 271 -4.81 0.08 -18.72
C GLY A 271 -3.67 0.67 -17.88
N ALA A 272 -2.94 -0.17 -17.14
CA ALA A 272 -1.85 0.26 -16.28
C ALA A 272 -0.50 0.43 -16.99
N PHE A 273 -0.16 -0.47 -17.93
CA PHE A 273 1.20 -0.57 -18.49
C PHE A 273 1.25 -0.35 -20.00
N VAL A 274 0.26 -0.84 -20.76
CA VAL A 274 0.23 -0.63 -22.22
C VAL A 274 -0.26 0.78 -22.54
N LEU A 275 -1.24 1.28 -21.78
CA LEU A 275 -1.81 2.61 -21.92
C LEU A 275 -1.11 3.68 -21.05
N ASN A 276 0.16 3.50 -20.72
CA ASN A 276 0.93 4.52 -20.02
C ASN A 276 1.30 5.69 -20.94
N ALA A 277 0.64 6.84 -20.75
CA ALA A 277 0.87 8.06 -21.51
C ALA A 277 2.34 8.56 -21.49
N GLY A 278 3.12 8.19 -20.48
CA GLY A 278 4.56 8.52 -20.39
C GLY A 278 5.43 7.87 -21.47
N CYS A 279 4.90 6.86 -22.18
CA CYS A 279 5.55 6.16 -23.30
C CYS A 279 5.06 6.63 -24.70
N LEU A 280 4.21 7.67 -24.77
CA LEU A 280 3.63 8.15 -26.03
C LEU A 280 4.69 8.59 -27.06
N ASP A 281 5.80 9.17 -26.60
CA ASP A 281 6.94 9.55 -27.43
C ASP A 281 7.53 8.34 -28.16
N VAL A 282 7.82 7.27 -27.41
CA VAL A 282 8.40 6.03 -27.91
C VAL A 282 7.45 5.32 -28.87
N VAL A 283 6.16 5.23 -28.52
CA VAL A 283 5.17 4.55 -29.37
C VAL A 283 4.95 5.28 -30.70
N ARG A 284 4.94 6.62 -30.71
CA ARG A 284 4.83 7.40 -31.96
C ARG A 284 6.03 7.18 -32.88
N GLU A 285 7.23 7.23 -32.31
CA GLU A 285 8.46 6.99 -33.04
C GLU A 285 8.46 5.61 -33.71
N ARG A 286 8.08 4.57 -32.97
CA ARG A 286 7.91 3.19 -33.50
C ARG A 286 6.81 3.07 -34.55
N GLY A 287 5.79 3.91 -34.48
CA GLY A 287 4.73 4.02 -35.49
C GLY A 287 5.17 4.75 -36.78
N GLY A 288 6.42 5.22 -36.88
CA GLY A 288 6.92 5.98 -38.02
C GLY A 288 6.36 7.39 -38.12
N THR A 289 5.66 7.87 -37.07
CA THR A 289 5.27 9.28 -36.97
C THR A 289 6.41 9.99 -36.26
N PRO A 290 7.15 10.89 -36.95
CA PRO A 290 8.25 11.59 -36.31
C PRO A 290 7.71 12.25 -35.05
N ALA A 291 8.36 11.98 -33.91
CA ALA A 291 8.03 12.65 -32.67
C ALA A 291 8.12 14.14 -32.96
N ARG A 292 6.97 14.83 -33.11
CA ARG A 292 6.94 16.28 -33.07
C ARG A 292 7.74 16.62 -31.83
N ALA A 293 8.75 17.49 -31.92
CA ALA A 293 9.49 17.95 -30.75
C ALA A 293 8.45 18.55 -29.80
N VAL A 294 7.91 17.71 -28.93
CA VAL A 294 6.99 18.11 -27.89
C VAL A 294 7.97 18.78 -26.96
N PRO A 295 7.99 20.13 -26.86
CA PRO A 295 8.81 20.78 -25.84
C PRO A 295 8.50 20.03 -24.55
N PRO A 296 9.52 19.62 -23.76
CA PRO A 296 9.34 18.79 -22.58
C PRO A 296 8.14 19.36 -21.87
N ARG A 297 7.02 18.63 -21.92
CA ARG A 297 5.71 19.22 -21.66
C ARG A 297 5.84 19.79 -20.27
N LEU A 298 5.96 21.12 -20.17
CA LEU A 298 5.54 21.85 -19.02
C LEU A 298 4.10 21.41 -18.92
N MET A 299 3.87 20.42 -18.07
CA MET A 299 2.56 20.00 -17.64
C MET A 299 1.98 21.28 -17.02
N THR A 300 1.37 22.10 -17.88
CA THR A 300 0.43 23.17 -17.53
C THR A 300 -0.88 22.54 -17.06
N ALA A 301 -1.04 21.27 -17.35
CA ALA A 301 -1.66 20.27 -16.53
C ALA A 301 -1.28 20.40 -15.06
N THR A 302 -2.29 20.55 -14.19
CA THR A 302 -2.20 20.44 -12.73
C THR A 302 -1.07 19.51 -12.30
N ASP A 303 -0.17 20.02 -11.47
CA ASP A 303 1.01 19.29 -11.07
C ASP A 303 0.60 17.92 -10.49
N PRO A 304 1.17 16.79 -10.93
CA PRO A 304 0.90 15.49 -10.33
C PRO A 304 1.08 15.49 -8.80
N ARG A 305 1.94 16.38 -8.27
CA ARG A 305 2.07 16.69 -6.84
C ARG A 305 0.77 17.23 -6.26
N ASP A 306 0.19 18.26 -6.88
CA ASP A 306 -1.07 18.87 -6.45
C ASP A 306 -2.16 17.81 -6.35
N VAL A 307 -2.23 16.87 -7.31
CA VAL A 307 -3.23 15.78 -7.30
C VAL A 307 -2.95 14.76 -6.19
N HIS A 308 -1.70 14.35 -6.00
CA HIS A 308 -1.33 13.40 -4.96
C HIS A 308 -1.55 13.99 -3.56
N GLU A 309 -1.08 15.20 -3.31
CA GLU A 309 -1.28 15.92 -2.05
C GLU A 309 -2.76 16.20 -1.80
N SER A 310 -3.50 16.63 -2.81
CA SER A 310 -4.96 16.78 -2.78
C SER A 310 -5.65 15.48 -2.35
N SER A 311 -5.25 14.36 -2.96
CA SER A 311 -5.79 13.04 -2.64
C SER A 311 -5.44 12.59 -1.22
N GLN A 312 -4.18 12.75 -0.79
CA GLN A 312 -3.74 12.48 0.57
C GLN A 312 -4.51 13.33 1.59
N ARG A 313 -4.68 14.63 1.31
CA ARG A 313 -5.42 15.56 2.14
C ARG A 313 -6.88 15.16 2.30
N LEU A 314 -7.56 14.79 1.21
CA LEU A 314 -8.94 14.28 1.27
C LEU A 314 -9.05 12.96 2.04
N ARG A 315 -8.05 12.06 1.92
CA ARG A 315 -7.98 10.80 2.69
C ARG A 315 -7.76 11.06 4.17
N ALA A 316 -6.81 11.93 4.53
CA ALA A 316 -6.53 12.34 5.90
C ALA A 316 -7.75 13.01 6.54
N MET A 317 -8.44 13.89 5.80
CA MET A 317 -9.70 14.50 6.24
C MET A 317 -10.77 13.44 6.54
N ARG A 318 -10.96 12.48 5.63
CA ARG A 318 -11.94 11.39 5.82
C ARG A 318 -11.59 10.53 7.04
N LEU A 319 -10.31 10.22 7.22
CA LEU A 319 -9.82 9.48 8.38
C LEU A 319 -10.13 10.23 9.67
N LEU A 320 -9.70 11.49 9.78
CA LEU A 320 -9.89 12.32 10.98
C LEU A 320 -11.37 12.56 11.31
N ALA A 321 -12.21 12.78 10.29
CA ALA A 321 -13.65 12.91 10.47
C ALA A 321 -14.27 11.61 11.03
N GLY A 322 -13.79 10.44 10.60
CA GLY A 322 -14.27 9.16 11.11
C GLY A 322 -13.72 8.80 12.49
N LEU A 323 -12.52 9.28 12.84
CA LEU A 323 -11.96 9.10 14.19
C LEU A 323 -12.75 9.88 15.25
N ASP A 324 -13.48 10.95 14.89
CA ASP A 324 -14.25 11.79 15.83
C ASP A 324 -13.42 12.25 17.04
N LEU A 325 -12.22 12.78 16.76
CA LEU A 325 -11.29 13.23 17.79
C LEU A 325 -11.87 14.42 18.56
N THR A 326 -11.78 14.38 19.90
CA THR A 326 -12.01 15.57 20.72
C THR A 326 -10.87 16.58 20.56
N SER A 327 -11.12 17.87 20.80
CA SER A 327 -10.07 18.91 20.76
C SER A 327 -8.90 18.59 21.70
N ALA A 328 -9.19 17.99 22.86
CA ALA A 328 -8.17 17.56 23.82
C ALA A 328 -7.37 16.34 23.33
N GLN A 329 -7.97 15.41 22.58
CA GLN A 329 -7.23 14.34 21.91
C GLN A 329 -6.37 14.91 20.77
N ALA A 330 -6.94 15.76 19.92
CA ALA A 330 -6.20 16.40 18.83
C ALA A 330 -5.00 17.22 19.34
N ALA A 331 -5.15 17.96 20.44
CA ALA A 331 -4.07 18.71 21.06
C ALA A 331 -2.92 17.82 21.56
N ARG A 332 -3.23 16.62 22.07
CA ARG A 332 -2.23 15.62 22.49
C ARG A 332 -1.60 14.89 21.31
N LEU A 333 -2.37 14.65 20.25
CA LEU A 333 -1.92 13.97 19.04
C LEU A 333 -1.01 14.85 18.17
N LEU A 334 -1.25 16.16 18.15
CA LEU A 334 -0.49 17.11 17.33
C LEU A 334 1.04 17.06 17.50
N PRO A 335 1.61 17.09 18.72
CA PRO A 335 3.07 16.99 18.87
C PRO A 335 3.62 15.66 18.35
N VAL A 336 2.90 14.54 18.54
CA VAL A 336 3.29 13.22 18.03
C VAL A 336 3.29 13.23 16.50
N ALA A 337 2.23 13.75 15.88
CA ALA A 337 2.12 13.83 14.42
C ALA A 337 3.19 14.73 13.79
N ARG A 338 3.58 15.83 14.46
CA ARG A 338 4.66 16.71 14.00
C ARG A 338 6.03 16.06 14.08
N ALA A 339 6.34 15.41 15.20
CA ALA A 339 7.60 14.70 15.36
C ALA A 339 7.72 13.53 14.36
N ALA A 340 6.62 12.81 14.12
CA ALA A 340 6.56 11.78 13.08
C ALA A 340 6.77 12.35 11.68
N LEU A 341 6.17 13.51 11.37
CA LEU A 341 6.38 14.20 10.09
C LEU A 341 7.84 14.64 9.91
N GLU A 342 8.50 15.12 10.96
CA GLU A 342 9.92 15.48 10.91
C GLU A 342 10.79 14.23 10.65
N ALA A 343 10.58 13.14 11.39
CA ALA A 343 11.28 11.87 11.17
C ALA A 343 11.04 11.33 9.75
N ARG A 344 9.81 11.44 9.23
CA ARG A 344 9.49 11.10 7.84
C ARG A 344 10.28 11.93 6.85
N ARG A 345 10.34 13.25 7.03
CA ARG A 345 11.08 14.16 6.14
C ARG A 345 12.56 13.83 6.10
N GLU A 346 13.16 13.41 7.21
CA GLU A 346 14.56 12.97 7.25
C GLU A 346 14.78 11.72 6.39
N VAL A 347 13.91 10.72 6.52
CA VAL A 347 13.96 9.50 5.70
C VAL A 347 13.69 9.78 4.22
N GLU A 348 12.69 10.62 3.93
CA GLU A 348 12.37 11.04 2.57
C GLU A 348 13.54 11.81 1.94
N GLN A 349 14.17 12.72 2.67
CA GLN A 349 15.37 13.41 2.20
C GLN A 349 16.49 12.43 1.86
N HIS A 350 16.71 11.41 2.69
CA HIS A 350 17.68 10.36 2.39
C HIS A 350 17.31 9.59 1.11
N ALA A 351 16.04 9.22 0.96
CA ALA A 351 15.54 8.56 -0.25
C ALA A 351 15.75 9.44 -1.49
N ASP A 352 15.54 10.76 -1.38
CA ASP A 352 15.68 11.69 -2.50
C ASP A 352 17.12 11.92 -2.90
N ASP A 353 18.05 11.92 -1.94
CA ASP A 353 19.48 11.95 -2.22
C ASP A 353 19.90 10.70 -3.01
N VAL A 354 19.34 9.54 -2.68
CA VAL A 354 19.58 8.27 -3.41
C VAL A 354 18.93 8.32 -4.79
N LYS A 355 17.67 8.77 -4.90
CA LYS A 355 16.96 8.93 -6.18
C LYS A 355 17.69 9.90 -7.11
N GLY A 356 18.14 11.04 -6.58
CA GLY A 356 18.89 12.04 -7.34
C GLY A 356 20.15 11.47 -7.97
N LYS A 357 20.87 10.60 -7.25
CA LYS A 357 22.03 9.85 -7.79
C LYS A 357 21.61 8.83 -8.84
N ALA A 358 20.51 8.13 -8.61
CA ALA A 358 20.01 7.08 -9.49
C ALA A 358 19.42 7.58 -10.81
N LEU A 359 18.98 8.85 -10.87
CA LEU A 359 18.32 9.42 -12.06
C LEU A 359 19.13 9.27 -13.34
N THR A 360 20.46 9.40 -13.27
CA THR A 360 21.32 9.24 -14.46
C THR A 360 21.17 7.85 -15.06
N ASP A 361 21.23 6.81 -14.23
CA ASP A 361 21.15 5.41 -14.66
C ASP A 361 19.72 5.08 -15.13
N TYR A 362 18.68 5.56 -14.44
CA TYR A 362 17.30 5.34 -14.88
C TYR A 362 16.95 6.07 -16.18
N ARG A 363 17.45 7.29 -16.39
CA ARG A 363 17.30 8.00 -17.68
C ARG A 363 17.99 7.21 -18.79
N GLN A 364 19.18 6.70 -18.53
CA GLN A 364 19.91 5.87 -19.48
C GLN A 364 19.10 4.59 -19.79
N LEU A 365 18.57 3.91 -18.77
CA LEU A 365 17.74 2.72 -18.95
C LEU A 365 16.50 3.01 -19.79
N ARG A 366 15.78 4.10 -19.50
CA ARG A 366 14.59 4.51 -20.28
C ARG A 366 14.95 4.72 -21.76
N ARG A 367 16.08 5.37 -22.06
CA ARG A 367 16.55 5.56 -23.44
C ARG A 367 16.86 4.24 -24.11
N GLU A 368 17.64 3.39 -23.47
CA GLU A 368 17.98 2.06 -24.02
C GLU A 368 16.73 1.20 -24.23
N LEU A 369 15.74 1.28 -23.34
CA LEU A 369 14.45 0.61 -23.51
C LEU A 369 13.61 1.21 -24.64
N ALA A 370 13.64 2.53 -24.83
CA ALA A 370 13.00 3.19 -25.97
C ALA A 370 13.60 2.70 -27.30
N ASP A 371 14.92 2.51 -27.33
CA ASP A 371 15.68 1.97 -28.47
C ASP A 371 15.56 0.44 -28.60
N GLY A 372 14.94 -0.23 -27.63
CA GLY A 372 14.77 -1.69 -27.59
C GLY A 372 16.03 -2.49 -27.23
N ASN A 373 17.07 -1.85 -26.70
CA ASN A 373 18.39 -2.44 -26.46
C ASN A 373 18.96 -2.12 -25.05
N PRO A 374 18.30 -2.54 -23.95
CA PRO A 374 18.85 -2.35 -22.60
C PRO A 374 20.19 -3.06 -22.41
N THR A 375 21.14 -2.40 -21.74
CA THR A 375 22.43 -2.97 -21.40
C THR A 375 22.38 -3.60 -20.00
N ARG A 376 23.06 -4.74 -19.84
CA ARG A 376 23.17 -5.42 -18.53
C ARG A 376 23.83 -4.53 -17.47
N GLU A 377 24.74 -3.66 -17.87
CA GLU A 377 25.40 -2.71 -16.98
C GLU A 377 24.39 -1.72 -16.39
N THR A 378 23.62 -1.04 -17.25
CA THR A 378 22.59 -0.09 -16.84
C THR A 378 21.49 -0.77 -16.01
N GLU A 379 21.04 -1.98 -16.39
CA GLU A 379 20.06 -2.75 -15.59
C GLU A 379 20.61 -3.10 -14.19
N THR A 380 21.87 -3.52 -14.11
CA THR A 380 22.51 -3.86 -12.83
C THR A 380 22.63 -2.63 -11.93
N ALA A 381 23.03 -1.48 -12.49
CA ALA A 381 23.09 -0.20 -11.76
C ALA A 381 21.71 0.23 -11.26
N CYS A 382 20.70 0.17 -12.12
CA CYS A 382 19.32 0.48 -11.74
C CYS A 382 18.77 -0.48 -10.69
N ASN A 383 19.10 -1.77 -10.74
CA ASN A 383 18.69 -2.73 -9.70
C ASN A 383 19.32 -2.36 -8.35
N HIS A 384 20.61 -2.01 -8.33
CA HIS A 384 21.30 -1.56 -7.12
C HIS A 384 20.56 -0.37 -6.48
N TRP A 385 20.22 0.65 -7.28
CA TRP A 385 19.46 1.80 -6.78
C TRP A 385 18.06 1.44 -6.32
N HIS A 386 17.37 0.56 -7.03
CA HIS A 386 16.03 0.12 -6.63
C HIS A 386 16.06 -0.57 -5.26
N GLN A 387 17.02 -1.48 -5.03
CA GLN A 387 17.18 -2.13 -3.73
C GLN A 387 17.53 -1.13 -2.62
N ALA A 388 18.37 -0.12 -2.92
CA ALA A 388 18.69 0.94 -1.96
C ALA A 388 17.46 1.76 -1.57
N VAL A 389 16.67 2.24 -2.54
CA VAL A 389 15.43 2.99 -2.28
C VAL A 389 14.40 2.12 -1.55
N LYS A 390 14.26 0.86 -1.93
CA LYS A 390 13.39 -0.11 -1.28
C LYS A 390 13.77 -0.30 0.19
N ALA A 391 15.05 -0.49 0.49
CA ALA A 391 15.53 -0.63 1.88
C ALA A 391 15.17 0.58 2.73
N ILE A 392 15.32 1.80 2.20
CA ILE A 392 14.96 3.04 2.91
C ILE A 392 13.46 3.05 3.28
N TYR A 393 12.58 2.73 2.34
CA TYR A 393 11.14 2.77 2.61
C TYR A 393 10.61 1.58 3.42
N GLU A 394 11.20 0.39 3.27
CA GLU A 394 10.74 -0.81 3.99
C GLU A 394 11.36 -0.93 5.39
N GLN A 395 12.57 -0.42 5.61
CA GLN A 395 13.30 -0.54 6.87
C GLN A 395 13.40 0.80 7.60
N ASP A 396 13.98 1.82 6.97
CA ASP A 396 14.26 3.09 7.65
C ASP A 396 12.98 3.86 7.98
N LEU A 397 12.05 3.97 7.02
CA LEU A 397 10.78 4.69 7.22
C LEU A 397 9.95 4.03 8.32
N VAL A 398 9.84 2.71 8.29
CA VAL A 398 9.08 1.97 9.30
C VAL A 398 9.74 2.12 10.67
N SER A 399 11.06 1.95 10.76
CA SER A 399 11.81 2.10 12.00
C SER A 399 11.70 3.51 12.58
N ALA A 400 11.72 4.53 11.72
CA ALA A 400 11.58 5.93 12.11
C ALA A 400 10.16 6.26 12.61
N LEU A 401 9.12 5.68 12.00
CA LEU A 401 7.74 6.04 12.29
C LEU A 401 7.07 5.17 13.36
N ARG A 402 7.56 3.95 13.58
CA ARG A 402 6.97 3.00 14.54
C ARG A 402 6.85 3.56 15.98
N PRO A 403 7.87 4.22 16.55
CA PRO A 403 7.77 4.77 17.90
C PRO A 403 6.65 5.82 18.05
N TYR A 404 6.28 6.50 16.96
CA TYR A 404 5.20 7.47 16.96
C TYR A 404 3.84 6.79 16.83
N GLU A 405 3.72 5.72 16.03
CA GLU A 405 2.51 4.89 15.99
C GLU A 405 2.17 4.32 17.37
N ASP A 406 3.18 3.81 18.08
CA ASP A 406 3.02 3.31 19.46
C ASP A 406 2.60 4.41 20.45
N GLN A 407 2.98 5.67 20.20
CA GLN A 407 2.53 6.84 20.99
C GLN A 407 1.11 7.30 20.64
N VAL A 408 0.63 7.06 19.42
CA VAL A 408 -0.74 7.40 19.01
C VAL A 408 -1.75 6.49 19.69
N ASP A 409 -1.46 5.20 19.80
CA ASP A 409 -2.38 4.19 20.35
C ASP A 409 -3.00 4.56 21.71
N PRO A 410 -2.24 4.97 22.75
CA PRO A 410 -2.82 5.33 24.05
C PRO A 410 -3.61 6.65 24.04
N LEU A 411 -3.52 7.46 22.96
CA LEU A 411 -4.28 8.70 22.80
C LEU A 411 -5.67 8.47 22.21
N LEU A 412 -5.90 7.30 21.63
CA LEU A 412 -7.13 6.88 20.97
C LEU A 412 -7.90 5.87 21.83
N SER A 413 -9.21 5.80 21.64
CA SER A 413 -9.99 4.67 22.17
C SER A 413 -9.68 3.41 21.37
N ALA A 414 -9.94 2.22 21.92
CA ALA A 414 -9.75 0.96 21.20
C ALA A 414 -10.47 0.92 19.83
N GLY A 415 -11.68 1.50 19.76
CA GLY A 415 -12.42 1.63 18.49
C GLY A 415 -11.78 2.61 17.50
N GLN A 416 -11.20 3.72 17.99
CA GLN A 416 -10.46 4.68 17.17
C GLN A 416 -9.14 4.08 16.67
N SER A 417 -8.37 3.37 17.51
CA SER A 417 -7.16 2.63 17.11
C SER A 417 -7.49 1.55 16.09
N ALA A 418 -8.55 0.77 16.30
CA ALA A 418 -9.00 -0.24 15.33
C ALA A 418 -9.36 0.40 13.98
N MET A 419 -10.04 1.56 13.98
CA MET A 419 -10.35 2.29 12.75
C MET A 419 -9.10 2.85 12.07
N LEU A 420 -8.19 3.49 12.82
CA LEU A 420 -6.92 4.00 12.32
C LEU A 420 -6.19 2.90 11.55
N ALA A 421 -6.18 1.72 12.17
CA ALA A 421 -5.52 0.54 11.67
C ALA A 421 -6.45 -0.41 10.91
N ALA A 422 -7.60 0.04 10.40
CA ALA A 422 -8.42 -0.64 9.39
C ALA A 422 -8.67 0.25 8.15
N SER A 423 -8.17 1.48 8.15
CA SER A 423 -8.56 2.52 7.18
C SER A 423 -8.19 2.23 5.71
N ALA A 424 -7.44 1.17 5.42
CA ALA A 424 -7.21 0.69 4.05
C ALA A 424 -8.24 -0.34 3.55
N ASN A 425 -8.80 -1.20 4.40
CA ASN A 425 -9.72 -2.27 3.99
C ASN A 425 -10.79 -2.55 5.07
N PRO A 426 -12.08 -2.70 4.70
CA PRO A 426 -13.12 -3.05 5.66
C PRO A 426 -12.84 -4.43 6.29
N PRO A 427 -13.30 -4.66 7.54
CA PRO A 427 -13.13 -5.94 8.23
C PRO A 427 -13.66 -7.12 7.40
N SER A 428 -12.98 -8.27 7.48
CA SER A 428 -13.35 -9.51 6.77
C SER A 428 -14.80 -9.92 7.06
N PRO A 429 -15.55 -10.44 6.07
CA PRO A 429 -16.92 -10.89 6.26
C PRO A 429 -16.94 -12.04 7.28
N GLY A 430 -17.51 -11.78 8.46
CA GLY A 430 -17.60 -12.74 9.58
C GLY A 430 -17.07 -12.22 10.91
N SER A 431 -16.15 -11.24 10.88
CA SER A 431 -15.77 -10.55 12.12
C SER A 431 -16.91 -9.61 12.54
N VAL A 432 -17.41 -9.75 13.76
CA VAL A 432 -18.31 -8.75 14.35
C VAL A 432 -17.43 -7.56 14.69
N PRO A 433 -17.50 -6.44 13.93
CA PRO A 433 -16.67 -5.30 14.24
C PRO A 433 -17.02 -4.81 15.65
N PRO A 434 -16.04 -4.28 16.41
CA PRO A 434 -16.35 -3.63 17.67
C PRO A 434 -17.48 -2.62 17.44
N PRO A 435 -18.40 -2.48 18.40
CA PRO A 435 -19.53 -1.58 18.26
C PRO A 435 -19.01 -0.21 17.81
N PRO A 436 -19.58 0.40 16.74
CA PRO A 436 -19.06 1.64 16.19
C PRO A 436 -18.88 2.68 17.31
N ALA A 437 -17.87 3.55 17.23
CA ALA A 437 -17.53 4.51 18.29
C ALA A 437 -18.75 5.23 18.90
N ARG A 438 -19.78 5.48 18.08
CA ARG A 438 -21.08 6.00 18.51
C ARG A 438 -21.84 5.10 19.50
N ARG A 439 -21.90 3.79 19.28
CA ARG A 439 -22.54 2.83 20.20
C ARG A 439 -21.80 2.77 21.52
N GLN A 440 -20.46 2.77 21.50
CA GLN A 440 -19.65 2.89 22.72
C GLN A 440 -19.92 4.20 23.45
N HIS A 441 -19.98 5.33 22.73
CA HIS A 441 -20.31 6.65 23.29
C HIS A 441 -21.70 6.67 23.97
N MET A 442 -22.72 6.14 23.30
CA MET A 442 -24.08 6.04 23.85
C MET A 442 -24.17 5.08 25.04
N LEU A 443 -23.37 4.01 25.04
CA LEU A 443 -23.28 3.10 26.17
C LEU A 443 -22.63 3.80 27.38
N ALA A 444 -21.53 4.50 27.18
CA ALA A 444 -20.85 5.26 28.22
C ALA A 444 -21.77 6.32 28.84
N ILE A 445 -22.53 7.06 28.01
CA ILE A 445 -23.54 8.01 28.49
C ILE A 445 -24.55 7.32 29.42
N ARG A 446 -25.10 6.17 29.01
CA ARG A 446 -26.08 5.43 29.82
C ARG A 446 -25.48 4.95 31.13
N VAL A 447 -24.22 4.50 31.12
CA VAL A 447 -23.50 4.05 32.31
C VAL A 447 -23.25 5.20 33.27
N LEU A 448 -22.79 6.36 32.78
CA LEU A 448 -22.62 7.57 33.61
C LEU A 448 -23.94 8.05 34.22
N ASP A 449 -25.00 8.14 33.40
CA ASP A 449 -26.31 8.58 33.87
C ASP A 449 -26.87 7.60 34.93
N ARG A 450 -26.69 6.28 34.73
CA ARG A 450 -27.04 5.25 35.72
C ARG A 450 -26.21 5.37 37.00
N ALA A 451 -24.89 5.53 36.89
CA ALA A 451 -23.99 5.69 38.03
C ALA A 451 -24.39 6.87 38.91
N ARG A 452 -24.83 8.00 38.33
CA ARG A 452 -25.30 9.18 39.10
C ARG A 452 -26.61 8.96 39.84
N GLN A 453 -27.49 8.10 39.33
CA GLN A 453 -28.79 7.82 39.94
C GLN A 453 -28.71 6.82 41.10
N MET A 454 -27.59 6.12 41.28
CA MET A 454 -27.41 5.13 42.34
C MET A 454 -27.15 5.80 43.69
N THR A 455 -27.63 5.20 44.79
CA THR A 455 -27.22 5.60 46.14
C THR A 455 -25.75 5.24 46.38
N ASN A 456 -25.09 5.86 47.37
CA ASN A 456 -23.67 5.57 47.66
C ASN A 456 -23.45 4.08 47.99
N THR A 457 -24.34 3.48 48.78
CA THR A 457 -24.27 2.04 49.12
C THR A 457 -24.40 1.17 47.87
N LYS A 458 -25.40 1.46 47.02
CA LYS A 458 -25.62 0.68 45.80
C LYS A 458 -24.48 0.84 44.80
N PHE A 459 -23.90 2.02 44.69
CA PHE A 459 -22.75 2.24 43.80
C PHE A 459 -21.49 1.53 44.28
N LYS A 460 -21.22 1.50 45.59
CA LYS A 460 -20.10 0.73 46.13
C LYS A 460 -20.25 -0.78 45.88
N GLN A 461 -21.49 -1.28 45.87
CA GLN A 461 -21.78 -2.69 45.64
C GLN A 461 -21.80 -3.05 44.14
N ASP A 462 -22.56 -2.32 43.33
CA ASP A 462 -22.84 -2.68 41.92
C ASP A 462 -21.95 -1.91 40.91
N GLY A 463 -21.20 -0.91 41.37
CA GLY A 463 -20.40 -0.03 40.50
C GLY A 463 -19.26 -0.75 39.77
N PRO A 464 -18.46 -1.62 40.44
CA PRO A 464 -17.43 -2.41 39.77
C PRO A 464 -18.00 -3.30 38.66
N ASP A 465 -19.10 -4.04 38.95
CA ASP A 465 -19.78 -4.88 37.96
C ASP A 465 -20.35 -4.08 36.78
N LEU A 466 -20.82 -2.85 37.03
CA LEU A 466 -21.31 -1.96 35.98
C LEU A 466 -20.16 -1.47 35.07
N ALA A 467 -18.97 -1.22 35.64
CA ALA A 467 -17.77 -0.85 34.90
C ALA A 467 -17.25 -2.02 34.05
N ASP A 468 -17.09 -3.21 34.63
CA ASP A 468 -16.64 -4.42 33.92
C ASP A 468 -17.57 -4.75 32.74
N ARG A 469 -18.89 -4.74 32.97
CA ARG A 469 -19.87 -4.97 31.90
C ARG A 469 -19.77 -3.96 30.78
N PHE A 470 -19.52 -2.69 31.11
CA PHE A 470 -19.34 -1.65 30.11
C PHE A 470 -18.10 -1.90 29.25
N VAL A 471 -16.95 -2.23 29.87
CA VAL A 471 -15.70 -2.54 29.16
C VAL A 471 -15.91 -3.75 28.26
N ARG A 472 -16.47 -4.85 28.78
CA ARG A 472 -16.76 -6.06 28.00
C ARG A 472 -17.72 -5.82 26.84
N GLU A 473 -18.76 -5.01 27.00
CA GLU A 473 -19.68 -4.69 25.90
C GLU A 473 -19.00 -3.79 24.84
N CYS A 474 -18.03 -2.95 25.23
CA CYS A 474 -17.27 -2.12 24.29
C CYS A 474 -16.23 -2.92 23.50
N VAL A 475 -15.58 -3.88 24.15
CA VAL A 475 -14.52 -4.74 23.58
C VAL A 475 -15.13 -5.91 22.80
N GLY A 476 -16.30 -6.40 23.20
CA GLY A 476 -16.89 -7.63 22.69
C GLY A 476 -16.30 -8.88 23.36
N GLU A 477 -16.63 -10.06 22.85
CA GLU A 477 -16.06 -11.34 23.30
C GLU A 477 -14.65 -11.61 22.75
N ASN A 478 -14.09 -10.66 22.00
CA ASN A 478 -12.75 -10.79 21.41
C ASN A 478 -11.69 -10.28 22.40
N ASP A 479 -10.96 -11.22 23.02
CA ASP A 479 -9.77 -10.93 23.82
C ASP A 479 -8.63 -10.29 22.99
N ASP A 480 -8.70 -10.38 21.66
CA ASP A 480 -7.70 -9.87 20.69
C ASP A 480 -7.60 -8.35 20.57
N LEU A 481 -8.46 -7.58 21.24
CA LEU A 481 -8.36 -6.12 21.21
C LEU A 481 -7.22 -5.57 22.08
N GLY A 482 -6.47 -6.41 22.81
CA GLY A 482 -5.32 -5.98 23.61
C GLY A 482 -5.71 -4.99 24.71
N VAL A 483 -6.92 -5.16 25.26
CA VAL A 483 -7.47 -4.36 26.35
C VAL A 483 -7.38 -5.20 27.62
N ASP A 484 -6.66 -4.71 28.62
CA ASP A 484 -6.65 -5.30 29.96
C ASP A 484 -7.97 -4.95 30.67
N ILE A 485 -8.94 -5.86 30.59
CA ILE A 485 -10.30 -5.65 31.07
C ILE A 485 -10.31 -5.26 32.57
N PRO A 486 -9.63 -5.97 33.49
CA PRO A 486 -9.51 -5.53 34.88
C PRO A 486 -9.03 -4.08 35.03
N THR A 487 -7.88 -3.73 34.46
CA THR A 487 -7.30 -2.38 34.58
C THR A 487 -8.22 -1.29 34.02
N GLU A 488 -8.84 -1.55 32.86
CA GLU A 488 -9.78 -0.60 32.26
C GLU A 488 -11.10 -0.50 33.03
N SER A 489 -11.55 -1.58 33.68
CA SER A 489 -12.75 -1.57 34.52
C SER A 489 -12.56 -0.71 35.76
N ASP A 490 -11.39 -0.82 36.41
CA ASP A 490 -11.03 0.05 37.55
C ASP A 490 -10.97 1.52 37.10
N ARG A 491 -10.33 1.79 35.96
CA ARG A 491 -10.27 3.15 35.40
C ARG A 491 -11.65 3.71 35.08
N VAL A 492 -12.54 2.89 34.52
CA VAL A 492 -13.94 3.28 34.25
C VAL A 492 -14.71 3.53 35.55
N PHE A 493 -14.50 2.71 36.56
CA PHE A 493 -15.09 2.88 37.89
C PHE A 493 -14.69 4.23 38.52
N ASP A 494 -13.41 4.61 38.43
CA ASP A 494 -12.93 5.91 38.91
C ASP A 494 -13.60 7.09 38.18
N VAL A 495 -13.79 6.97 36.86
CA VAL A 495 -14.49 8.01 36.08
C VAL A 495 -15.97 8.09 36.49
N MET A 496 -16.61 6.95 36.77
CA MET A 496 -17.98 6.91 37.29
C MET A 496 -18.07 7.55 38.68
N GLU A 497 -17.11 7.29 39.57
CA GLU A 497 -17.06 7.89 40.90
C GLU A 497 -16.87 9.41 40.81
N LYS A 498 -15.90 9.88 40.01
CA LYS A 498 -15.70 11.31 39.71
C LYS A 498 -16.98 11.95 39.20
N THR A 499 -17.70 11.26 38.31
CA THR A 499 -18.95 11.75 37.73
C THR A 499 -20.06 11.95 38.78
N ARG A 500 -20.12 11.10 39.81
CA ARG A 500 -21.09 11.23 40.92
C ARG A 500 -20.81 12.45 41.79
N GLN A 501 -19.54 12.84 41.92
CA GLN A 501 -19.12 14.00 42.71
C GLN A 501 -19.43 15.33 42.00
N LEU A 502 -19.73 15.31 40.69
CA LEU A 502 -20.07 16.50 39.93
C LEU A 502 -21.53 16.91 40.14
N GLY A 503 -21.73 18.21 40.41
CA GLY A 503 -23.03 18.86 40.32
C GLY A 503 -23.63 18.76 38.90
N ALA A 504 -24.95 18.87 38.77
CA ALA A 504 -25.65 18.68 37.49
C ALA A 504 -25.17 19.61 36.36
N SER A 505 -24.78 20.85 36.69
CA SER A 505 -24.22 21.79 35.71
C SER A 505 -22.85 21.34 35.21
N ALA A 506 -21.92 21.03 36.13
CA ALA A 506 -20.58 20.58 35.81
C ALA A 506 -20.58 19.26 35.03
N TYR A 507 -21.47 18.32 35.38
CA TYR A 507 -21.64 17.08 34.62
C TYR A 507 -22.05 17.36 33.17
N ARG A 508 -23.03 18.24 32.94
CA ARG A 508 -23.46 18.58 31.56
C ARG A 508 -22.32 19.17 30.74
N GLN A 509 -21.48 19.99 31.36
CA GLN A 509 -20.30 20.58 30.71
C GLN A 509 -19.20 19.54 30.44
N GLN A 510 -18.97 18.59 31.36
CA GLN A 510 -17.88 17.62 31.27
C GLN A 510 -18.28 16.27 30.64
N LYS A 511 -19.56 16.06 30.31
CA LYS A 511 -20.10 14.76 29.87
C LYS A 511 -19.30 14.13 28.74
N ARG A 512 -18.89 14.91 27.72
CA ARG A 512 -18.09 14.40 26.59
C ARG A 512 -16.69 13.95 27.02
N SER A 513 -16.01 14.75 27.84
CA SER A 513 -14.70 14.39 28.40
C SER A 513 -14.79 13.11 29.22
N LEU A 514 -15.81 12.99 30.07
CA LEU A 514 -16.02 11.79 30.90
C LEU A 514 -16.30 10.55 30.03
N VAL A 515 -17.04 10.68 28.93
CA VAL A 515 -17.26 9.57 27.98
C VAL A 515 -15.96 9.18 27.27
N THR A 516 -15.14 10.13 26.85
CA THR A 516 -13.80 9.86 26.31
C THR A 516 -12.91 9.19 27.35
N ASP A 517 -12.97 9.64 28.60
CA ASP A 517 -12.27 9.04 29.72
C ASP A 517 -12.83 7.66 30.08
N MET A 518 -14.08 7.31 29.80
CA MET A 518 -14.56 5.94 29.98
C MET A 518 -14.17 5.00 28.85
N SER A 519 -13.95 5.50 27.63
CA SER A 519 -13.76 4.64 26.47
C SER A 519 -12.55 3.71 26.68
N PRO A 520 -12.70 2.37 26.57
CA PRO A 520 -11.61 1.44 26.84
C PRO A 520 -10.39 1.73 25.97
N ARG A 521 -9.23 1.72 26.61
CA ARG A 521 -7.92 1.89 25.98
C ARG A 521 -7.22 0.56 25.90
N ARG A 522 -6.31 0.43 24.94
CA ARG A 522 -5.46 -0.76 24.81
C ARG A 522 -4.36 -0.66 25.85
N SER A 523 -4.08 -1.77 26.53
CA SER A 523 -3.01 -1.88 27.52
C SER A 523 -1.67 -2.23 26.86
N ALA A 524 -1.71 -2.88 25.71
CA ALA A 524 -0.56 -3.21 24.90
C ALA A 524 -0.66 -2.58 23.50
N PRO A 525 0.49 -2.19 22.89
CA PRO A 525 0.56 -1.85 21.47
C PRO A 525 -0.03 -2.97 20.61
N ARG A 526 -0.54 -2.64 19.43
CA ARG A 526 -1.05 -3.68 18.52
C ARG A 526 0.11 -4.57 18.07
N GLU A 527 -0.10 -5.88 18.07
CA GLU A 527 0.55 -6.69 17.04
C GLU A 527 0.04 -6.18 15.70
N THR A 528 0.94 -5.72 14.83
CA THR A 528 0.58 -5.10 13.55
C THR A 528 -0.30 -6.06 12.77
N ALA A 529 -1.60 -5.77 12.66
CA ALA A 529 -2.53 -6.61 11.90
C ALA A 529 -2.34 -6.50 10.39
N TYR A 530 -1.44 -5.62 9.96
CA TYR A 530 -0.86 -5.65 8.64
C TYR A 530 0.17 -6.76 8.69
N GLY A 531 -0.26 -7.95 8.27
CA GLY A 531 0.54 -9.17 8.32
C GLY A 531 1.98 -8.94 7.91
N ALA A 532 2.88 -9.73 8.46
CA ALA A 532 4.30 -9.66 8.13
C ALA A 532 4.50 -9.72 6.61
N LYS A 533 5.06 -8.65 6.03
CA LYS A 533 5.78 -8.80 4.76
C LYS A 533 7.05 -9.53 5.12
N TYR A 534 7.31 -10.70 4.54
CA TYR A 534 8.54 -11.41 4.84
C TYR A 534 9.65 -10.94 3.89
N ASP A 535 10.78 -10.48 4.43
CA ASP A 535 12.03 -10.34 3.67
C ASP A 535 12.97 -11.45 4.11
N ARG A 536 13.33 -12.34 3.17
CA ARG A 536 14.17 -13.52 3.42
C ARG A 536 13.68 -14.42 4.57
N GLY A 537 12.37 -14.44 4.83
CA GLY A 537 11.76 -15.25 5.89
C GLY A 537 11.63 -14.54 7.24
N GLU A 538 12.12 -13.31 7.37
CA GLU A 538 11.92 -12.50 8.58
C GLU A 538 10.73 -11.54 8.40
N PRO A 539 9.84 -11.42 9.40
CA PRO A 539 8.70 -10.53 9.33
C PRO A 539 9.15 -9.06 9.37
N LEU A 540 8.91 -8.33 8.28
CA LEU A 540 9.05 -6.88 8.23
C LEU A 540 7.85 -6.21 8.92
N PRO A 541 8.09 -5.29 9.85
CA PRO A 541 7.04 -4.44 10.38
C PRO A 541 6.47 -3.57 9.25
N ILE A 542 5.16 -3.32 9.29
CA ILE A 542 4.47 -2.43 8.35
C ILE A 542 3.74 -1.37 9.17
N LEU A 543 3.84 -0.10 8.74
CA LEU A 543 3.07 0.99 9.34
C LEU A 543 1.58 0.83 9.04
N GLY A 544 0.73 1.20 10.00
CA GLY A 544 -0.70 1.31 9.73
C GLY A 544 -0.99 2.37 8.65
N PRO A 545 -1.91 2.11 7.69
CA PRO A 545 -2.30 3.06 6.65
C PRO A 545 -2.94 4.33 7.23
N GLY A 546 -3.50 4.25 8.44
CA GLY A 546 -3.94 5.44 9.17
C GLY A 546 -2.75 6.29 9.62
N ALA A 547 -1.70 5.67 10.16
CA ALA A 547 -0.47 6.35 10.55
C ALA A 547 0.22 7.00 9.33
N GLU A 548 0.28 6.30 8.19
CA GLU A 548 0.80 6.85 6.92
C GLU A 548 0.10 8.14 6.48
N LEU A 549 -1.18 8.31 6.80
CA LEU A 549 -1.97 9.52 6.51
C LEU A 549 -1.85 10.59 7.61
N LEU A 550 -1.81 10.19 8.89
CA LEU A 550 -1.66 11.13 10.00
C LEU A 550 -0.28 11.79 10.02
N PHE A 551 0.77 11.05 9.63
CA PHE A 551 2.16 11.50 9.60
C PHE A 551 2.52 12.15 8.25
N THR A 552 1.62 13.01 7.77
CA THR A 552 1.80 13.84 6.57
C THR A 552 1.60 15.32 6.95
N GLU A 553 2.01 16.23 6.08
CA GLU A 553 1.74 17.66 6.26
C GLU A 553 0.25 17.94 6.41
N ALA A 554 -0.56 17.38 5.51
CA ALA A 554 -2.02 17.48 5.55
C ALA A 554 -2.60 16.93 6.87
N GLY A 555 -2.13 15.77 7.33
CA GLY A 555 -2.53 15.17 8.60
C GLY A 555 -2.25 16.10 9.78
N ALA A 556 -1.02 16.61 9.89
CA ALA A 556 -0.61 17.51 10.97
C ALA A 556 -1.38 18.85 10.95
N GLU A 557 -1.61 19.43 9.77
CA GLU A 557 -2.41 20.64 9.61
C GLU A 557 -3.86 20.47 10.08
N LEU A 558 -4.50 19.37 9.66
CA LEU A 558 -5.89 19.07 10.00
C LEU A 558 -6.03 18.76 11.50
N ILE A 559 -5.08 18.04 12.11
CA ILE A 559 -5.04 17.83 13.56
C ILE A 559 -4.87 19.17 14.29
N ALA A 560 -4.00 20.06 13.79
CA ALA A 560 -3.81 21.38 14.39
C ALA A 560 -5.08 22.24 14.35
N ALA A 561 -5.88 22.11 13.30
CA ALA A 561 -7.17 22.78 13.21
C ALA A 561 -8.16 22.24 14.26
N LEU A 562 -8.26 20.92 14.40
CA LEU A 562 -9.11 20.28 15.42
C LEU A 562 -8.70 20.66 16.85
N ALA A 563 -7.40 20.75 17.11
CA ALA A 563 -6.86 21.14 18.41
C ALA A 563 -7.23 22.57 18.83
N LYS A 564 -7.49 23.46 17.86
CA LYS A 564 -7.87 24.87 18.11
C LYS A 564 -9.36 25.06 18.39
N GLN A 565 -10.21 24.05 18.17
CA GLN A 565 -11.63 24.17 18.53
C GLN A 565 -11.78 24.40 20.02
N LYS A 566 -12.47 25.47 20.40
CA LYS A 566 -12.85 25.67 21.81
C LYS A 566 -13.82 24.55 22.21
N PRO A 567 -13.63 23.95 23.40
CA PRO A 567 -14.45 22.85 23.89
C PRO A 567 -15.91 23.23 24.09
#